data_AF-A0A371XPB2-F1
#
_entry.id   AF-A0A371XPB2-F1
#
_cell.length_a   1.000
_cell.length_b   1.000
_cell.length_c   1.000
_cell.angle_alpha   90.00
_cell.angle_beta   90.00
_cell.angle_gamma   90.00
#
_symmetry.space_group_name_H-M   'P 1'
#
loop_
_entity.id
_entity.type
_entity.pdbx_description
1 polymer ?
#
loop_
_entity_poly.entity_id
_entity_poly.type
_entity_poly.pdbx_seq_one_letter_code
_entity_poly.pdbx_strand_id
1 'polypeptide(L)'
;MATDFPSDLLAARRDLDAAYAALAALSRTLPWSVEPEETGIAATGHDPHDIARPPTQGYTEQDAVEVARLKADVMRLATLVTGHEFWSSLSGPELVEARMGLINAAKACGAARRRRGGL
;
A
#
# COMPACT_ATOMS: atom_id res chain seq x y z
N MET A 1 7.14 22.45 -12.61
CA MET A 1 6.43 22.30 -13.91
C MET A 1 5.40 21.18 -13.75
N ALA A 2 4.18 21.35 -14.24
CA ALA A 2 3.18 20.28 -14.19
C ALA A 2 3.54 19.24 -15.26
N THR A 3 4.08 18.10 -14.85
CA THR A 3 4.34 16.97 -15.74
C THR A 3 3.00 16.34 -16.12
N ASP A 4 2.70 16.27 -17.41
CA ASP A 4 1.53 15.55 -17.90
C ASP A 4 1.87 14.05 -17.94
N PHE A 5 1.33 13.28 -17.00
CA PHE A 5 1.62 11.85 -16.89
C PHE A 5 0.69 11.04 -17.80
N PRO A 6 1.21 9.99 -18.45
CA PRO A 6 0.39 9.04 -19.17
C PRO A 6 -0.77 8.50 -18.33
N SER A 7 -1.94 8.35 -18.96
CA SER A 7 -3.17 7.99 -18.26
C SER A 7 -3.13 6.61 -17.62
N ASP A 8 -2.41 5.67 -18.23
CA ASP A 8 -2.13 4.32 -17.78
C ASP A 8 -1.15 4.30 -16.60
N LEU A 9 -0.09 5.11 -16.61
CA LEU A 9 0.79 5.30 -15.46
C LEU A 9 0.03 5.86 -14.25
N LEU A 10 -0.84 6.84 -14.49
CA LEU A 10 -1.71 7.39 -13.45
C LEU A 10 -2.72 6.36 -12.94
N ALA A 11 -3.26 5.51 -13.81
CA ALA A 11 -4.17 4.43 -13.41
C ALA A 11 -3.43 3.38 -12.57
N ALA A 12 -2.28 2.88 -13.02
CA ALA A 12 -1.46 1.91 -12.31
C ALA A 12 -1.04 2.43 -10.93
N ARG A 13 -0.72 3.72 -10.80
CA ARG A 13 -0.40 4.31 -9.50
C ARG A 13 -1.61 4.35 -8.56
N ARG A 14 -2.80 4.69 -9.06
CA ARG A 14 -4.03 4.68 -8.25
C ARG A 14 -4.39 3.27 -7.78
N ASP A 15 -4.25 2.29 -8.67
CA ASP A 15 -4.51 0.89 -8.34
C ASP A 15 -3.53 0.39 -7.30
N LEU A 16 -2.25 0.78 -7.40
CA LEU A 16 -1.23 0.48 -6.39
C LEU A 16 -1.60 1.10 -5.02
N ASP A 17 -1.98 2.37 -5.00
CA ASP A 17 -2.40 3.05 -3.77
C ASP A 17 -3.66 2.39 -3.16
N ALA A 18 -4.60 1.94 -4.01
CA ALA A 18 -5.80 1.21 -3.58
C ALA A 18 -5.48 -0.17 -3.02
N ALA A 19 -4.55 -0.91 -3.64
CA ALA A 19 -4.09 -2.22 -3.15
C ALA A 19 -3.39 -2.09 -1.80
N TYR A 20 -2.54 -1.08 -1.62
CA TYR A 20 -1.95 -0.77 -0.31
C TYR A 20 -3.01 -0.41 0.73
N ALA A 21 -4.03 0.38 0.36
CA ALA A 21 -5.11 0.73 1.26
C ALA A 21 -5.93 -0.50 1.68
N ALA A 22 -6.23 -1.40 0.75
CA ALA A 22 -6.93 -2.66 1.01
C ALA A 22 -6.11 -3.58 1.93
N LEU A 23 -4.82 -3.77 1.63
CA LEU A 23 -3.92 -4.56 2.48
C LEU A 23 -3.85 -3.95 3.89
N ALA A 24 -3.69 -2.64 4.01
CA ALA A 24 -3.63 -1.98 5.31
C ALA A 24 -4.98 -2.03 6.07
N ALA A 25 -6.11 -2.05 5.37
CA ALA A 25 -7.42 -2.20 5.99
C ALA A 25 -7.57 -3.62 6.55
N LEU A 26 -7.24 -4.65 5.75
CA LEU A 26 -7.25 -6.05 6.19
C LEU A 26 -6.29 -6.28 7.36
N SER A 27 -5.03 -5.83 7.26
CA SER A 27 -4.06 -6.02 8.34
C SER A 27 -4.47 -5.40 9.68
N ARG A 28 -5.39 -4.42 9.70
CA ARG A 28 -5.92 -3.84 10.94
C ARG A 28 -7.00 -4.69 11.59
N THR A 29 -7.68 -5.55 10.83
CA THR A 29 -8.70 -6.48 11.37
C THR A 29 -8.10 -7.82 11.75
N LEU A 30 -6.94 -8.15 11.19
CA LEU A 30 -6.27 -9.42 11.46
C LEU A 30 -5.63 -9.44 12.85
N PRO A 31 -5.46 -10.63 13.43
CA PRO A 31 -4.69 -10.77 14.65
C PRO A 31 -3.26 -10.28 14.48
N TRP A 32 -2.61 -9.96 15.60
CA TRP A 32 -1.27 -9.39 15.56
C TRP A 32 -0.19 -10.40 15.14
N SER A 33 -0.47 -11.72 15.23
CA SER A 33 0.40 -12.80 14.76
C SER A 33 -0.25 -13.53 13.59
N VAL A 34 0.59 -14.01 12.67
CA VAL A 34 0.18 -14.90 11.58
C VAL A 34 -0.01 -16.32 12.09
N GLU A 35 0.92 -16.79 12.92
CA GLU A 35 0.86 -18.11 13.54
C GLU A 35 0.07 -18.06 14.85
N PRO A 36 -0.55 -19.18 15.27
CA PRO A 36 -1.14 -19.31 16.59
C PRO A 36 -0.10 -19.04 17.69
N GLU A 37 -0.48 -18.23 18.67
CA GLU A 37 0.32 -17.87 19.85
C GLU A 37 -0.55 -18.05 21.10
N GLU A 38 -0.35 -19.15 21.81
CA GLU A 38 -1.23 -19.55 22.93
C GLU A 38 -1.01 -18.75 24.21
N THR A 39 0.23 -18.31 24.45
CA THR A 39 0.60 -17.64 25.72
C THR A 39 0.47 -16.11 25.62
N GLY A 40 0.57 -15.54 24.42
CA GLY A 40 0.69 -14.10 24.23
C GLY A 40 2.05 -13.56 24.70
N ILE A 41 2.24 -12.25 24.59
CA ILE A 41 3.46 -11.54 24.97
C ILE A 41 3.12 -10.55 26.09
N ALA A 42 3.77 -10.69 27.24
CA ALA A 42 3.63 -9.71 28.33
C ALA A 42 4.57 -8.52 28.10
N ALA A 43 4.12 -7.32 28.45
CA ALA A 43 5.01 -6.16 28.54
C ALA A 43 5.95 -6.33 29.74
N THR A 44 7.24 -6.13 29.51
CA THR A 44 8.31 -6.16 30.52
C THR A 44 8.46 -4.82 31.27
N GLY A 45 7.95 -3.73 30.69
CA GLY A 45 8.05 -2.39 31.26
C GLY A 45 9.45 -1.76 31.18
N HIS A 46 10.38 -2.37 30.45
CA HIS A 46 11.74 -1.85 30.25
C HIS A 46 11.80 -0.74 29.18
N ASP A 47 10.82 -0.70 28.27
CA ASP A 47 10.70 0.26 27.18
C ASP A 47 9.30 0.90 27.15
N PRO A 48 9.16 2.23 26.96
CA PRO A 48 7.87 2.92 26.88
C PRO A 48 6.96 2.47 25.72
N HIS A 49 7.50 1.79 24.72
CA HIS A 49 6.79 1.21 23.58
C HIS A 49 6.53 -0.29 23.73
N ASP A 50 6.90 -0.87 24.88
CA ASP A 50 6.60 -2.26 25.19
C ASP A 50 5.10 -2.42 25.50
N ILE A 51 4.39 -3.13 24.62
CA ILE A 51 2.95 -3.30 24.68
C ILE A 51 2.65 -4.79 24.77
N ALA A 52 1.87 -5.16 25.78
CA ALA A 52 1.41 -6.53 25.94
C ALA A 52 0.51 -6.94 24.76
N ARG A 53 0.69 -8.16 24.26
CA ARG A 53 -0.10 -8.75 23.18
C ARG A 53 -0.84 -9.99 23.70
N PRO A 54 -2.17 -10.06 23.56
CA PRO A 54 -2.93 -11.21 24.02
C PRO A 54 -2.61 -12.46 23.17
N PRO A 55 -2.93 -13.67 23.66
CA PRO A 55 -2.94 -14.86 22.83
C PRO A 55 -3.75 -14.69 21.55
N THR A 56 -3.39 -15.42 20.49
CA THR A 56 -4.09 -15.39 19.21
C THR A 56 -4.08 -16.77 18.54
N GLN A 57 -5.11 -17.07 17.76
CA GLN A 57 -5.16 -18.27 16.92
C GLN A 57 -4.46 -18.09 15.57
N GLY A 58 -3.83 -16.93 15.32
CA GLY A 58 -3.21 -16.64 14.05
C GLY A 58 -4.22 -16.34 12.94
N TYR A 59 -3.76 -16.35 11.70
CA TYR A 59 -4.60 -16.07 10.53
C TYR A 59 -5.41 -17.32 10.17
N THR A 60 -6.66 -17.12 9.74
CA THR A 60 -7.37 -18.20 9.06
C THR A 60 -6.73 -18.46 7.69
N GLU A 61 -7.00 -19.62 7.09
CA GLU A 61 -6.56 -19.91 5.72
C GLU A 61 -7.08 -18.85 4.72
N GLN A 62 -8.32 -18.40 4.90
CA GLN A 62 -8.92 -17.37 4.07
C GLN A 62 -8.21 -16.02 4.22
N ASP A 63 -7.85 -15.63 5.44
CA ASP A 63 -7.08 -14.42 5.70
C ASP A 63 -5.69 -14.50 5.05
N ALA A 64 -5.01 -15.63 5.20
CA ALA A 64 -3.69 -15.84 4.63
C ALA A 64 -3.73 -15.77 3.09
N VAL A 65 -4.74 -16.39 2.46
CA VAL A 65 -4.95 -16.34 1.01
C VAL A 65 -5.21 -14.91 0.55
N GLU A 66 -6.07 -14.16 1.23
CA GLU A 66 -6.40 -12.79 0.83
C GLU A 66 -5.22 -11.84 1.02
N VAL A 67 -4.46 -11.96 2.12
CA VAL A 67 -3.21 -11.21 2.32
C VAL A 67 -2.20 -11.53 1.23
N ALA A 68 -2.03 -12.81 0.87
CA ALA A 68 -1.11 -13.22 -0.18
C ALA A 68 -1.52 -12.66 -1.54
N ARG A 69 -2.82 -12.71 -1.87
CA ARG A 69 -3.38 -12.12 -3.08
C ARG A 69 -3.12 -10.61 -3.16
N LEU A 70 -3.41 -9.87 -2.09
CA LEU A 70 -3.17 -8.42 -2.03
C LEU A 70 -1.68 -8.07 -2.12
N LYS A 71 -0.79 -8.84 -1.48
CA LYS A 71 0.66 -8.66 -1.61
C LYS A 71 1.13 -8.90 -3.04
N ALA A 72 0.62 -9.93 -3.71
CA ALA A 72 0.93 -10.19 -5.12
C ALA A 72 0.45 -9.05 -6.03
N ASP A 73 -0.75 -8.53 -5.80
CA ASP A 73 -1.28 -7.36 -6.52
C ASP A 73 -0.41 -6.12 -6.31
N VAL A 74 -0.02 -5.83 -5.07
CA VAL A 74 0.91 -4.73 -4.75
C VAL A 74 2.22 -4.89 -5.50
N MET A 75 2.83 -6.07 -5.48
CA MET A 75 4.10 -6.33 -6.17
C MET A 75 3.96 -6.13 -7.68
N ARG A 76 2.93 -6.72 -8.29
CA ARG A 76 2.66 -6.59 -9.72
C ARG A 76 2.46 -5.13 -10.13
N LEU A 77 1.63 -4.37 -9.39
CA LEU A 77 1.35 -2.97 -9.67
C LEU A 77 2.58 -2.08 -9.43
N ALA A 78 3.39 -2.38 -8.41
CA ALA A 78 4.66 -1.69 -8.17
C ALA A 78 5.61 -1.88 -9.35
N THR A 79 5.74 -3.10 -9.89
CA THR A 79 6.55 -3.36 -11.09
C THR A 79 6.05 -2.57 -12.30
N LEU A 80 4.73 -2.51 -12.54
CA LEU A 80 4.16 -1.73 -13.65
C LEU A 80 4.49 -0.24 -13.51
N VAL A 81 4.37 0.31 -12.30
CA VAL A 81 4.68 1.72 -12.06
C VAL A 81 6.18 1.99 -12.19
N THR A 82 7.06 1.14 -11.65
CA THR A 82 8.51 1.42 -11.67
C THR A 82 9.18 1.12 -13.01
N GLY A 83 8.64 0.16 -13.77
CA GLY A 83 9.14 -0.27 -15.08
C GLY A 83 8.48 0.42 -16.28
N HIS A 84 7.65 1.44 -16.07
CA HIS A 84 6.92 2.13 -17.13
C HIS A 84 7.84 2.82 -18.15
N GLU A 85 7.51 2.74 -19.44
CA GLU A 85 8.32 3.31 -20.54
C GLU A 85 8.52 4.83 -20.44
N PHE A 86 7.56 5.54 -19.82
CA PHE A 86 7.64 6.97 -19.51
C PHE A 86 8.93 7.35 -18.78
N TRP A 87 9.48 6.46 -17.95
CA TRP A 87 10.72 6.76 -17.22
C TRP A 87 11.96 6.71 -18.10
N SER A 88 11.92 5.98 -19.22
CA SER A 88 13.06 5.83 -20.13
C SER A 88 13.43 7.12 -20.84
N SER A 89 12.51 8.10 -20.90
CA SER A 89 12.77 9.43 -21.48
C SER A 89 13.35 10.43 -20.48
N LEU A 90 13.46 10.08 -19.20
CA LEU A 90 13.91 10.97 -18.12
C LEU A 90 15.21 10.48 -17.50
N SER A 91 16.04 11.39 -17.03
CA SER A 91 17.29 11.04 -16.34
C SER A 91 17.63 12.02 -15.22
N GLY A 92 18.51 11.59 -14.30
CA GLY A 92 19.04 12.45 -13.24
C GLY A 92 17.94 13.11 -12.39
N PRO A 93 18.05 14.41 -12.08
CA PRO A 93 17.08 15.13 -11.25
C PRO A 93 15.64 15.13 -11.81
N GLU A 94 15.46 15.14 -13.13
CA GLU A 94 14.14 15.16 -13.76
C GLU A 94 13.34 13.89 -13.46
N LEU A 95 14.02 12.74 -13.43
CA LEU A 95 13.39 11.47 -13.07
C LEU A 95 12.90 11.47 -11.62
N VAL A 96 13.68 12.04 -10.70
CA VAL A 96 13.33 12.13 -9.27
C VAL A 96 12.11 13.05 -9.10
N GLU A 97 12.15 14.24 -9.70
CA GLU A 97 11.05 15.20 -9.66
C GLU A 97 9.77 14.61 -10.28
N ALA A 98 9.86 13.92 -11.41
CA ALA A 98 8.71 13.27 -12.03
C ALA A 98 8.13 12.15 -11.15
N ARG A 99 8.97 11.34 -10.50
CA ARG A 99 8.49 10.32 -9.55
C ARG A 99 7.76 10.94 -8.37
N MET A 100 8.26 12.04 -7.81
CA MET A 100 7.59 12.79 -6.75
C MET A 100 6.28 13.43 -7.24
N GLY A 101 6.29 13.99 -8.46
CA GLY A 101 5.11 14.55 -9.11
C GLY A 101 3.98 13.53 -9.28
N LEU A 102 4.32 12.29 -9.66
CA LEU A 102 3.34 11.20 -9.83
C LEU A 102 2.59 10.90 -8.53
N ILE A 103 3.28 10.91 -7.38
CA ILE A 103 2.65 10.70 -6.06
C ILE A 103 1.56 11.76 -5.82
N ASN A 104 1.87 13.02 -6.11
CA ASN A 104 0.96 14.14 -5.87
C ASN A 104 -0.20 14.15 -6.88
N ALA A 105 0.08 13.86 -8.15
CA ALA A 105 -0.93 13.80 -9.20
C ALA A 105 -1.97 12.69 -8.96
N ALA A 106 -1.52 11.51 -8.49
CA ALA A 106 -2.43 10.41 -8.15
C ALA A 106 -3.38 10.79 -7.00
N LYS A 107 -2.86 11.44 -5.94
CA LYS A 107 -3.67 11.94 -4.81
C LYS A 107 -4.71 12.98 -5.24
N ALA A 108 -4.32 13.93 -6.09
CA ALA A 108 -5.20 14.98 -6.59
C ALA A 108 -6.34 14.41 -7.46
N CYS A 109 -6.05 13.44 -8.33
CA CYS A 109 -7.08 12.79 -9.13
C CYS A 109 -8.06 11.97 -8.28
N GLY A 110 -7.56 11.26 -7.25
CA GLY A 110 -8.42 10.55 -6.30
C GLY A 110 -9.39 11.48 -5.57
N ALA A 111 -8.93 12.67 -5.17
CA ALA A 111 -9.79 13.70 -4.57
C ALA A 111 -10.84 14.24 -5.55
N ALA A 112 -10.47 14.45 -6.82
CA ALA A 112 -11.39 14.93 -7.87
C ALA A 112 -12.46 13.89 -8.24
N ARG A 113 -12.15 12.58 -8.17
CA ARG A 113 -13.13 11.51 -8.43
C ARG A 113 -14.18 11.41 -7.33
N ARG A 114 -13.78 11.52 -6.05
CA ARG A 114 -14.72 11.51 -4.92
C ARG A 114 -15.74 12.65 -4.97
N ARG A 115 -15.34 13.83 -5.47
CA ARG A 115 -16.23 14.97 -5.64
C ARG A 115 -17.27 14.79 -6.75
N ARG A 116 -17.02 13.90 -7.73
CA ARG A 116 -17.92 13.66 -8.87
C ARG A 116 -18.88 12.47 -8.68
N GLY A 117 -18.61 11.58 -7.73
CA GLY A 117 -19.46 10.42 -7.42
C GLY A 117 -20.43 10.64 -6.25
N GLY A 118 -20.58 11.88 -5.77
CA GLY A 118 -21.54 12.26 -4.73
C GLY A 118 -22.69 13.07 -5.31
N LEU A 119 -23.62 12.39 -5.98
CA LEU A 119 -25.00 12.83 -6.27
C LEU A 119 -25.88 11.57 -6.27
#